data_AF-A0A7N0TTQ5-F1
#
_entry.id   AF-A0A7N0TTQ5-F1
#
_cell.length_a   1.000
_cell.length_b   1.000
_cell.length_c   1.000
_cell.angle_alpha   90.00
_cell.angle_beta   90.00
_cell.angle_gamma   90.00
#
_symmetry.space_group_name_H-M   'P 1'
#
loop_
_entity.id
_entity.type
_entity.pdbx_description
1 polymer ?
#
loop_
_entity_poly.entity_id
_entity_poly.type
_entity_poly.pdbx_seq_one_letter_code
_entity_poly.pdbx_strand_id
1 'polypeptide(L)'
;MIQEVRIRFAGFGKEDDEWVNVKRYVRERSIPLEAAECHKVKVGDLVLCYQDRLDHSVYCDAHILRIEQRIHDIRGCRCLFFVHYDDDGSEEQVPLTRLCCRPN
;
A
#
# COMPACT_ATOMS: atom_id res chain seq x y z
N MET A 1 1.23 18.54 21.42
CA MET A 1 1.91 17.45 22.14
C MET A 1 2.30 16.38 21.15
N ILE A 2 3.57 15.99 21.16
CA ILE A 2 4.09 14.85 20.40
C ILE A 2 3.88 13.62 21.28
N GLN A 3 3.05 12.68 20.83
CA GLN A 3 2.83 11.40 21.52
C GLN A 3 3.54 10.32 20.72
N GLU A 4 4.46 9.62 21.38
CA GLU A 4 5.17 8.48 20.82
C GLU A 4 4.79 7.21 21.56
N VAL A 5 4.89 6.09 20.87
CA VAL A 5 4.68 4.74 21.41
C VAL A 5 5.81 3.84 20.92
N ARG A 6 6.21 2.88 21.75
CA ARG A 6 7.17 1.85 21.36
C ARG A 6 6.41 0.68 20.73
N ILE A 7 6.71 0.37 19.47
CA ILE A 7 6.08 -0.72 18.72
C ILE A 7 7.04 -1.90 18.52
N ARG A 8 6.47 -3.08 18.32
CA ARG A 8 7.18 -4.27 17.83
C ARG A 8 6.64 -4.65 16.47
N PHE A 9 7.51 -4.75 15.48
CA PHE A 9 7.12 -5.19 14.14
C PHE A 9 6.81 -6.69 14.13
N ALA A 10 5.78 -7.08 13.39
CA ALA A 10 5.42 -8.49 13.25
C ALA A 10 6.55 -9.25 12.52
N GLY A 11 6.99 -10.36 13.11
CA GLY A 11 8.10 -11.17 12.57
C GLY A 11 9.49 -10.76 13.05
N PHE A 12 9.61 -9.69 13.84
CA PHE A 12 10.88 -9.19 14.38
C PHE A 12 10.96 -9.32 15.91
N GLY A 13 12.18 -9.29 16.44
CA GLY A 13 12.44 -9.37 17.87
C GLY A 13 12.37 -8.00 18.56
N LYS A 14 12.80 -7.96 19.83
CA LYS A 14 12.74 -6.73 20.66
C LYS A 14 13.84 -5.72 20.32
N GLU A 15 14.87 -6.19 19.63
CA GLU A 15 16.02 -5.47 19.12
C GLU A 15 15.63 -4.49 18.01
N ASP A 16 14.55 -4.79 17.28
CA ASP A 16 14.00 -3.97 16.21
C ASP A 16 12.81 -3.11 16.68
N ASP A 17 12.55 -3.05 18.00
CA ASP A 17 11.47 -2.21 18.53
C ASP A 17 11.79 -0.72 18.32
N GLU A 18 10.83 0.04 17.79
CA GLU A 18 10.99 1.47 17.49
C GLU A 18 10.01 2.37 18.25
N TRP A 19 10.43 3.59 18.57
CA TRP A 19 9.55 4.65 19.05
C TRP A 19 9.01 5.44 17.86
N VAL A 20 7.69 5.48 17.73
CA VAL A 20 7.02 6.11 16.58
C VAL A 20 5.97 7.13 17.03
N ASN A 21 5.85 8.21 16.28
CA ASN A 21 4.80 9.21 16.48
C ASN A 21 3.41 8.62 16.15
N VAL A 22 2.52 8.59 17.14
CA VAL A 22 1.19 7.98 17.01
C VAL A 22 0.36 8.61 15.88
N LYS A 23 0.43 9.94 15.73
CA LYS A 23 -0.41 10.65 14.74
C LYS A 23 0.11 10.53 13.32
N ARG A 24 1.41 10.31 13.13
CA ARG A 24 2.05 10.30 11.81
C ARG A 24 2.30 8.89 11.29
N TYR A 25 2.68 7.95 12.16
CA TYR A 25 3.24 6.66 11.76
C TYR A 25 2.45 5.46 12.27
N VAL A 26 1.33 5.68 12.98
CA VAL A 26 0.45 4.61 13.43
C VAL A 26 -0.94 4.82 12.84
N ARG A 27 -1.45 3.79 12.16
CA ARG A 27 -2.79 3.78 11.58
C ARG A 27 -3.33 2.35 11.53
N GLU A 28 -4.63 2.21 11.34
CA GLU A 28 -5.24 0.91 11.12
C GLU A 28 -4.65 0.24 9.87
N ARG A 29 -4.46 -1.07 9.94
CA ARG A 29 -3.82 -1.86 8.88
C ARG A 29 -4.61 -1.74 7.56
N SER A 30 -3.89 -1.54 6.45
CA SER A 30 -4.50 -1.58 5.12
C SER A 30 -5.01 -2.98 4.78
N ILE A 31 -6.05 -3.07 3.94
CA ILE A 31 -6.78 -4.30 3.65
C ILE A 31 -6.42 -4.78 2.24
N PRO A 32 -5.99 -6.04 2.06
CA PRO A 32 -5.76 -6.62 0.74
C PRO A 32 -7.05 -6.61 -0.10
N LEU A 33 -6.89 -6.42 -1.42
CA LEU A 33 -8.01 -6.40 -2.36
C LEU A 33 -8.12 -7.75 -3.09
N GLU A 34 -9.29 -8.36 -3.04
CA GLU A 34 -9.58 -9.56 -3.82
C GLU A 34 -9.72 -9.23 -5.31
N ALA A 35 -9.51 -10.23 -6.18
CA ALA A 35 -9.57 -10.03 -7.64
C ALA A 35 -10.90 -9.39 -8.13
N ALA A 36 -12.01 -9.73 -7.47
CA ALA A 36 -13.34 -9.17 -7.76
C ALA A 36 -13.52 -7.71 -7.27
N GLU A 37 -12.63 -7.22 -6.42
CA GLU A 37 -12.72 -5.93 -5.74
C GLU A 37 -11.92 -4.82 -6.42
N CYS A 38 -11.32 -5.09 -7.59
CA CYS A 38 -10.55 -4.10 -8.36
C CYS A 38 -11.37 -2.83 -8.67
N HIS A 39 -12.69 -2.95 -8.75
CA HIS A 39 -13.62 -1.85 -9.01
C HIS A 39 -13.76 -0.89 -7.83
N LYS A 40 -13.32 -1.27 -6.63
CA LYS A 40 -13.34 -0.42 -5.43
C LYS A 40 -12.25 0.65 -5.49
N VAL A 41 -11.14 0.38 -6.17
CA VAL A 41 -10.02 1.32 -6.35
C VAL A 41 -10.39 2.40 -7.37
N LYS A 42 -10.15 3.66 -7.02
CA LYS A 42 -10.42 4.86 -7.82
C LYS A 42 -9.17 5.71 -7.97
N VAL A 43 -9.18 6.55 -9.00
CA VAL A 43 -8.15 7.58 -9.19
C VAL A 43 -8.23 8.55 -8.01
N GLY A 44 -7.07 8.87 -7.43
CA GLY A 44 -6.92 9.69 -6.24
C GLY A 44 -6.91 8.91 -4.92
N ASP A 45 -7.23 7.61 -4.92
CA ASP A 45 -7.21 6.81 -3.70
C ASP A 45 -5.78 6.70 -3.14
N LEU A 46 -5.65 6.86 -1.82
CA LEU A 46 -4.47 6.47 -1.07
C LEU A 46 -4.47 4.95 -0.89
N VAL A 47 -3.38 4.30 -1.29
CA VAL A 47 -3.18 2.85 -1.17
C VAL A 47 -1.83 2.56 -0.53
N LEU A 48 -1.73 1.41 0.15
CA LEU A 48 -0.44 0.85 0.52
C LEU A 48 0.00 -0.05 -0.63
N CYS A 49 1.10 0.30 -1.29
CA CYS A 49 1.63 -0.40 -2.44
C CYS A 49 2.92 -1.13 -2.06
N TYR A 50 3.00 -2.42 -2.35
CA TYR A 50 4.26 -3.15 -2.32
C TYR A 50 5.16 -2.61 -3.42
N GLN A 51 6.30 -2.00 -3.09
CA GLN A 51 7.32 -1.52 -4.01
C GLN A 51 8.47 -2.53 -4.04
N ASP A 52 8.66 -3.20 -5.19
CA ASP A 52 9.72 -4.19 -5.36
C ASP A 52 10.84 -3.62 -6.23
N ARG A 53 11.98 -3.30 -5.62
CA ARG A 53 13.19 -2.77 -6.28
C ARG A 53 14.31 -3.80 -6.18
N LEU A 54 15.39 -3.59 -6.95
CA LEU A 54 16.52 -4.52 -6.99
C LEU A 54 17.14 -4.78 -5.60
N ASP A 55 17.23 -3.72 -4.78
CA ASP A 55 17.96 -3.75 -3.51
C ASP A 55 17.06 -3.86 -2.27
N HIS A 56 15.75 -3.61 -2.42
CA HIS A 56 14.80 -3.62 -1.31
C HIS A 56 13.37 -3.83 -1.80
N SER A 57 12.56 -4.45 -0.94
CA SER A 57 11.13 -4.60 -1.15
C SER A 57 10.39 -4.08 0.08
N VAL A 58 9.57 -3.05 -0.12
CA VAL A 58 8.92 -2.29 0.98
C VAL A 58 7.46 -2.06 0.68
N TYR A 59 6.66 -1.77 1.70
CA TYR A 59 5.29 -1.29 1.52
C TYR A 59 5.25 0.21 1.77
N CYS A 60 4.92 0.98 0.73
CA CYS A 60 4.92 2.44 0.76
C CYS A 60 3.53 3.00 0.45
N ASP A 61 3.27 4.22 0.94
CA ASP A 61 2.09 4.96 0.54
C ASP A 61 2.21 5.45 -0.90
N ALA A 62 1.11 5.31 -1.64
CA ALA A 62 1.02 5.76 -3.01
C ALA A 62 -0.40 6.21 -3.35
N HIS A 63 -0.51 7.09 -4.34
CA HIS A 63 -1.78 7.57 -4.86
C HIS A 63 -2.05 7.01 -6.27
N ILE A 64 -3.29 6.58 -6.52
CA ILE A 64 -3.69 6.11 -7.85
C ILE A 64 -3.80 7.29 -8.82
N LEU A 65 -2.93 7.34 -9.83
CA LEU A 65 -2.97 8.35 -10.89
C LEU A 65 -3.94 7.98 -12.01
N ARG A 66 -3.92 6.71 -12.42
CA ARG A 66 -4.69 6.20 -13.56
C ARG A 66 -4.96 4.72 -13.42
N ILE A 67 -6.07 4.26 -13.96
CA ILE A 67 -6.44 2.85 -13.99
C ILE A 67 -6.67 2.42 -15.45
N GLU A 68 -5.95 1.39 -15.87
CA GLU A 68 -6.20 0.70 -17.13
C GLU A 68 -7.05 -0.55 -16.85
N GLN A 69 -8.36 -0.41 -17.08
CA GLN A 69 -9.30 -1.50 -16.90
C GLN A 69 -9.13 -2.53 -18.03
N ARG A 70 -8.97 -3.80 -17.66
CA ARG A 70 -8.88 -4.91 -18.60
C ARG A 70 -10.01 -5.89 -18.36
N ILE A 71 -10.44 -6.58 -19.42
CA ILE A 71 -11.42 -7.66 -19.28
C ILE A 71 -10.78 -8.77 -18.43
N HIS A 72 -11.45 -9.21 -17.38
CA HIS A 72 -11.04 -10.35 -16.57
C HIS A 72 -12.25 -10.96 -15.84
N ASP A 73 -12.05 -12.13 -15.23
CA ASP A 73 -13.07 -12.81 -14.43
C ASP A 73 -12.57 -12.99 -12.99
N ILE A 74 -13.31 -13.78 -12.20
CA ILE A 74 -13.01 -14.05 -10.80
C ILE A 74 -11.67 -14.79 -10.58
N ARG A 75 -11.07 -15.37 -11.63
CA ARG A 75 -9.81 -16.12 -11.51
C ARG A 75 -8.59 -15.21 -11.32
N GLY A 76 -8.72 -13.92 -11.61
CA GLY A 76 -7.65 -12.97 -11.36
C GLY A 76 -7.90 -11.62 -12.01
N CYS A 77 -7.54 -10.54 -11.31
CA CYS A 77 -7.59 -9.21 -11.86
C CYS A 77 -6.44 -8.99 -12.85
N ARG A 78 -6.76 -8.44 -14.03
CA ARG A 78 -5.78 -8.05 -15.06
C ARG A 78 -5.68 -6.53 -15.23
N CYS A 79 -6.40 -5.75 -14.42
CA CYS A 79 -6.31 -4.30 -14.46
C CYS A 79 -4.89 -3.85 -14.04
N LEU A 80 -4.46 -2.73 -14.60
CA LEU A 80 -3.19 -2.11 -14.25
C LEU A 80 -3.43 -0.75 -13.61
N PHE A 81 -2.74 -0.51 -12.51
CA PHE A 81 -2.88 0.68 -11.69
C PHE A 81 -1.59 1.48 -11.78
N PHE A 82 -1.69 2.73 -12.23
CA PHE A 82 -0.58 3.66 -12.23
C PHE A 82 -0.58 4.37 -10.89
N VAL A 83 0.52 4.22 -10.14
CA VAL A 83 0.67 4.78 -8.80
C VAL A 83 1.78 5.82 -8.79
N HIS A 84 1.62 6.83 -7.93
CA HIS A 84 2.66 7.80 -7.56
C HIS A 84 3.03 7.57 -6.10
N TYR A 85 4.28 7.24 -5.82
CA TYR A 85 4.75 6.99 -4.46
C TYR A 85 5.02 8.30 -3.72
N ASP A 86 4.53 8.40 -2.49
CA ASP A 86 4.67 9.62 -1.69
C ASP A 86 6.11 9.85 -1.20
N ASP A 87 6.88 8.76 -1.03
CA ASP A 87 8.23 8.80 -0.44
C ASP A 87 9.29 9.37 -1.39
N ASP A 88 9.28 8.96 -2.66
CA ASP A 88 10.31 9.32 -3.65
C ASP A 88 9.75 10.02 -4.90
N GLY A 89 8.42 10.18 -4.98
CA GLY A 89 7.73 10.78 -6.13
C GLY A 89 7.80 9.95 -7.41
N SER A 90 8.29 8.70 -7.34
CA SER A 90 8.38 7.83 -8.51
C SER A 90 7.01 7.31 -8.91
N GLU A 91 6.85 7.02 -10.20
CA GLU A 91 5.63 6.45 -10.75
C GLU A 91 5.88 5.01 -11.22
N GLU A 92 4.89 4.14 -11.00
CA GLU A 92 4.97 2.74 -11.40
C GLU A 92 3.62 2.21 -11.85
N GLN A 93 3.62 1.29 -12.81
CA GLN A 93 2.45 0.50 -13.17
C GLN A 93 2.48 -0.84 -12.42
N VAL A 94 1.47 -1.09 -11.58
CA VAL A 94 1.40 -2.28 -10.73
C VAL A 94 0.08 -3.06 -10.91
N PRO A 95 0.08 -4.39 -10.73
CA PRO A 95 -1.14 -5.19 -10.64
C PRO A 95 -1.86 -4.97 -9.31
N LEU A 96 -3.14 -5.39 -9.25
CA LEU A 96 -3.96 -5.31 -8.02
C LEU A 96 -3.30 -6.01 -6.81
N THR A 97 -2.58 -7.10 -7.04
CA THR A 97 -1.98 -7.91 -5.97
C THR A 97 -0.90 -7.18 -5.18
N ARG A 98 -0.38 -6.05 -5.68
CA ARG A 98 0.56 -5.19 -4.96
C ARG A 98 -0.14 -4.10 -4.14
N LEU A 99 -1.47 -3.99 -4.21
CA LEU A 99 -2.25 -2.92 -3.57
C LEU A 99 -3.04 -3.42 -2.37
N CYS A 100 -3.03 -2.64 -1.30
CA CYS A 100 -3.97 -2.73 -0.20
C CYS A 100 -4.71 -1.40 -0.04
N CYS A 101 -6.03 -1.43 0.11
CA CYS A 101 -6.82 -0.23 0.34
C CYS A 101 -6.78 0.22 1.81
N ARG A 102 -7.09 1.49 2.05
CA ARG A 102 -7.31 1.98 3.40
C ARG A 102 -8.67 1.49 3.93
N PRO A 103 -8.78 1.13 5.22
CA PRO A 103 -10.08 0.93 5.85
C PRO A 103 -10.89 2.23 5.81
N ASN A 104 -12.21 2.10 5.66
CA ASN A 104 -13.17 3.23 5.69
C ASN A 104 -13.27 3.85 7.08
#